data_AF-A0A1G0SXW8-F1
#
_entry.id   AF-A0A1G0SXW8-F1
#
_cell.length_a   1.000
_cell.length_b   1.000
_cell.length_c   1.000
_cell.angle_alpha   90.00
_cell.angle_beta   90.00
_cell.angle_gamma   90.00
#
_symmetry.space_group_name_H-M   'P 1'
#
loop_
_entity.id
_entity.type
_entity.pdbx_description
1 polymer ?
#
loop_
_entity_poly.entity_id
_entity_poly.type
_entity_poly.pdbx_seq_one_letter_code
_entity_poly.pdbx_strand_id
1 'polypeptide(L)'
;MKKLFFVTSVLFFSIQSIIIAQNSITDCDYIPLVSYLYGLTDWYEDPRFTESEFRKIELLGFHSVEINDLTESQYTRDQLGNYNFNIIPDQVNESVVGAGRNLINKYTEAKYTVWQAEGTPPDDGEATLVRNIDYTDKNENNTFIMTKAQYIPEDTELLKGPQIWQDATYNMVEPGIVDYKADFCLKVEELIPSMNLPTDPVCNLQITTTRIKSINGVWTSEYIVVADSAILFEDFTSLNQWKHFYVDYDLTGLPDSFYNDIDKSISSPNWGWDDSKRNLVRNMEYKIIWKGNAETVRLSVDSITIYDQRGDELTNPNIWPITRGLIENMIQYNYNYQTKISGWFGVDEPQCIDNFEPIRIINELLESQSGGAKLWISCVGSWSGSWGLPGHPYSAGERIRRVDEFFKRVKRANVLQNIPPLESPWTWEQNPPRDPRLMNIDLVADSFYARYNLYTGANWGSGILTGSVPILD
;
A
#
# COMPACT_ATOMS: atom_id res chain seq x y z
N MET A 1 23.98 22.44 -46.69
CA MET A 1 24.49 21.56 -45.60
C MET A 1 23.92 21.91 -44.22
N LYS A 2 23.95 23.16 -43.72
CA LYS A 2 23.40 23.51 -42.39
C LYS A 2 21.90 23.27 -42.21
N LYS A 3 21.08 23.46 -43.24
CA LYS A 3 19.63 23.13 -43.21
C LYS A 3 19.35 21.61 -43.25
N LEU A 4 20.25 20.83 -43.83
CA LEU A 4 20.10 19.37 -43.85
C LEU A 4 20.41 18.82 -42.45
N PHE A 5 21.49 19.28 -41.82
CA PHE A 5 21.85 18.91 -40.44
C PHE A 5 20.75 19.25 -39.43
N PHE A 6 20.11 20.42 -39.54
CA PHE A 6 19.03 20.80 -38.61
C PHE A 6 17.76 19.95 -38.80
N VAL A 7 17.43 19.58 -40.04
CA VAL A 7 16.29 18.69 -40.33
C VAL A 7 16.60 17.26 -39.91
N THR A 8 17.82 16.76 -40.10
CA THR A 8 18.23 15.43 -39.64
C THR A 8 18.35 15.37 -38.12
N SER A 9 18.78 16.44 -37.44
CA SER A 9 18.83 16.51 -35.97
C SER A 9 17.44 16.63 -35.33
N VAL A 10 16.52 17.39 -35.94
CA VAL A 10 15.12 17.47 -35.46
C VAL A 10 14.38 16.15 -35.74
N LEU A 11 14.62 15.49 -36.88
CA LEU A 11 14.07 14.14 -37.13
C LEU A 11 14.70 13.06 -36.22
N PHE A 12 16.00 13.12 -35.90
CA PHE A 12 16.60 12.17 -34.96
C PHE A 12 16.12 12.38 -33.52
N PHE A 13 15.92 13.63 -33.08
CA PHE A 13 15.33 13.92 -31.76
C PHE A 13 13.82 13.62 -31.70
N SER A 14 13.07 13.81 -32.80
CA SER A 14 11.65 13.48 -32.83
C SER A 14 11.36 11.98 -33.04
N ILE A 15 12.32 11.20 -33.53
CA ILE A 15 12.18 9.73 -33.66
C ILE A 15 12.69 9.01 -32.40
N GLN A 16 13.65 9.55 -31.64
CA GLN A 16 14.05 8.96 -30.35
C GLN A 16 13.06 9.22 -29.20
N SER A 17 12.05 10.06 -29.40
CA SER A 17 11.04 10.38 -28.40
C SER A 17 9.72 9.59 -28.57
N ILE A 18 9.70 8.55 -29.41
CA ILE A 18 8.53 7.70 -29.64
C ILE A 18 8.95 6.22 -29.54
N ILE A 19 9.54 5.84 -28.42
CA ILE A 19 9.21 4.54 -27.83
C ILE A 19 8.05 4.86 -26.88
N ILE A 20 6.88 5.07 -27.47
CA ILE A 20 5.64 5.18 -26.68
C ILE A 20 5.44 3.79 -26.09
N ALA A 21 5.71 3.64 -24.79
CA ALA A 21 5.04 2.58 -24.04
C ALA A 21 3.54 2.75 -24.34
N GLN A 22 2.92 1.77 -24.98
CA GLN A 22 1.52 1.86 -25.37
C GLN A 22 0.67 1.87 -24.11
N ASN A 23 0.42 3.05 -23.57
CA ASN A 23 -0.65 3.29 -22.62
C ASN A 23 -1.97 3.40 -23.39
N SER A 24 -3.11 3.06 -22.80
CA SER A 24 -3.34 2.42 -21.50
C SER A 24 -4.73 1.81 -21.54
N ILE A 25 -5.05 0.90 -20.62
CA ILE A 25 -6.42 0.47 -20.28
C ILE A 25 -7.54 1.52 -20.43
N THR A 26 -7.23 2.81 -20.27
CA THR A 26 -8.12 3.95 -20.52
C THR A 26 -8.67 4.07 -21.92
N ASP A 27 -7.97 3.51 -22.90
CA ASP A 27 -8.26 3.62 -24.33
C ASP A 27 -8.95 2.35 -24.85
N CYS A 28 -9.25 1.40 -23.94
CA CYS A 28 -10.01 0.20 -24.26
C CYS A 28 -11.50 0.47 -24.04
N ASP A 29 -12.32 0.20 -25.05
CA ASP A 29 -13.79 0.20 -24.93
C ASP A 29 -14.33 -1.03 -24.14
N TYR A 30 -13.45 -1.71 -23.39
CA TYR A 30 -13.71 -2.96 -22.67
C TYR A 30 -12.87 -3.05 -21.39
N ILE A 31 -13.27 -3.93 -20.46
CA ILE A 31 -12.49 -4.27 -19.26
C ILE A 31 -11.34 -5.18 -19.69
N PRO A 32 -10.05 -4.80 -19.56
CA PRO A 32 -8.98 -5.67 -19.98
C PRO A 32 -8.85 -6.88 -19.06
N LEU A 33 -8.60 -8.01 -19.70
CA LEU A 33 -8.23 -9.24 -19.05
C LEU A 33 -6.71 -9.32 -18.97
N VAL A 34 -6.21 -9.52 -17.76
CA VAL A 34 -4.80 -9.78 -17.49
C VAL A 34 -4.66 -11.23 -17.05
N SER A 35 -3.74 -11.96 -17.66
CA SER A 35 -3.43 -13.33 -17.24
C SER A 35 -2.15 -13.34 -16.43
N TYR A 36 -2.18 -14.04 -15.29
CA TYR A 36 -0.98 -14.32 -14.52
C TYR A 36 -0.38 -15.67 -14.93
N LEU A 37 0.88 -15.67 -15.36
CA LEU A 37 1.61 -16.89 -15.69
C LEU A 37 2.47 -17.34 -14.50
N TYR A 38 1.82 -17.69 -13.39
CA TYR A 38 2.51 -18.20 -12.20
C TYR A 38 3.20 -19.54 -12.47
N GLY A 39 4.38 -19.77 -11.89
CA GLY A 39 5.08 -21.05 -11.94
C GLY A 39 6.05 -21.23 -13.12
N LEU A 40 6.23 -20.22 -13.95
CA LEU A 40 7.13 -20.27 -15.09
C LEU A 40 8.59 -20.59 -14.74
N THR A 41 9.09 -20.25 -13.55
CA THR A 41 10.48 -20.59 -13.14
C THR A 41 10.74 -22.10 -13.02
N ASP A 42 9.74 -22.89 -12.62
CA ASP A 42 9.85 -24.37 -12.57
C ASP A 42 9.23 -25.05 -13.80
N TRP A 43 8.42 -24.34 -14.59
CA TRP A 43 7.68 -24.88 -15.73
C TRP A 43 8.34 -24.56 -17.09
N TYR A 44 9.38 -23.72 -17.16
CA TYR A 44 10.08 -23.46 -18.44
C TYR A 44 10.97 -24.62 -18.92
N GLU A 45 11.25 -25.61 -18.06
CA GLU A 45 11.75 -26.92 -18.50
C GLU A 45 10.64 -27.85 -18.99
N ASP A 46 9.37 -27.45 -18.86
CA ASP A 46 8.23 -28.21 -19.35
C ASP A 46 7.99 -27.90 -20.85
N PRO A 47 8.28 -28.85 -21.76
CA PRO A 47 8.08 -28.67 -23.20
C PRO A 47 6.60 -28.50 -23.61
N ARG A 48 5.66 -28.48 -22.65
CA ARG A 48 4.24 -28.21 -22.88
C ARG A 48 3.91 -26.72 -23.00
N PHE A 49 4.71 -25.82 -22.41
CA PHE A 49 4.51 -24.37 -22.55
C PHE A 49 5.06 -23.89 -23.91
N THR A 50 4.21 -23.92 -24.93
CA THR A 50 4.60 -23.79 -26.35
C THR A 50 4.07 -22.50 -26.97
N GLU A 51 4.56 -22.15 -28.16
CA GLU A 51 3.93 -21.16 -29.06
C GLU A 51 2.40 -21.31 -29.12
N SER A 52 1.89 -22.55 -29.00
CA SER A 52 0.45 -22.83 -28.99
C SER A 52 -0.30 -22.18 -27.82
N GLU A 53 0.33 -21.97 -26.67
CA GLU A 53 -0.35 -21.41 -25.49
C GLU A 53 -0.41 -19.89 -25.54
N PHE A 54 0.66 -19.22 -25.99
CA PHE A 54 0.61 -17.80 -26.30
C PHE A 54 -0.40 -17.49 -27.41
N ARG A 55 -0.53 -18.37 -28.42
CA ARG A 55 -1.63 -18.31 -29.41
C ARG A 55 -3.00 -18.48 -28.77
N LYS A 56 -3.17 -19.38 -27.79
CA LYS A 56 -4.44 -19.53 -27.06
C LYS A 56 -4.78 -18.25 -26.29
N ILE A 57 -3.81 -17.67 -25.58
CA ILE A 57 -3.98 -16.40 -24.85
C ILE A 57 -4.41 -15.28 -25.80
N GLU A 58 -3.75 -15.16 -26.95
CA GLU A 58 -4.13 -14.19 -27.98
C GLU A 58 -5.55 -14.42 -28.53
N LEU A 59 -5.90 -15.68 -28.83
CA LEU A 59 -7.23 -16.05 -29.32
C LEU A 59 -8.35 -15.80 -28.28
N LEU A 60 -8.01 -15.91 -26.99
CA LEU A 60 -8.92 -15.61 -25.89
C LEU A 60 -9.07 -14.09 -25.65
N GLY A 61 -8.27 -13.26 -26.33
CA GLY A 61 -8.39 -11.81 -26.28
C GLY A 61 -7.84 -11.17 -25.01
N PHE A 62 -6.85 -11.80 -24.37
CA PHE A 62 -6.15 -11.19 -23.23
C PHE A 62 -5.45 -9.89 -23.63
N HIS A 63 -5.63 -8.85 -22.83
CA HIS A 63 -5.02 -7.54 -23.07
C HIS A 63 -3.55 -7.53 -22.65
N SER A 64 -3.23 -8.13 -21.51
CA SER A 64 -1.87 -8.21 -21.01
C SER A 64 -1.60 -9.56 -20.36
N VAL A 65 -0.32 -9.91 -20.34
CA VAL A 65 0.19 -11.10 -19.69
C VAL A 65 1.26 -10.65 -18.71
N GLU A 66 1.10 -11.01 -17.46
CA GLU A 66 2.12 -10.84 -16.45
C GLU A 66 3.07 -12.04 -16.47
N ILE A 67 4.37 -11.75 -16.59
CA ILE A 67 5.41 -12.77 -16.78
C ILE A 67 6.50 -12.56 -15.74
N ASN A 68 6.68 -13.58 -14.91
CA ASN A 68 7.72 -13.57 -13.88
C ASN A 68 9.09 -13.75 -14.52
N ASP A 69 10.09 -13.00 -14.04
CA ASP A 69 11.51 -13.23 -14.33
C ASP A 69 11.88 -13.21 -15.82
N LEU A 70 11.17 -12.40 -16.61
CA LEU A 70 11.33 -12.33 -18.06
C LEU A 70 12.72 -11.79 -18.46
N THR A 71 13.53 -12.62 -19.12
CA THR A 71 14.83 -12.24 -19.71
C THR A 71 14.71 -11.80 -21.17
N GLU A 72 15.72 -11.07 -21.64
CA GLU A 72 15.89 -10.76 -23.08
C GLU A 72 15.90 -12.02 -23.96
N SER A 73 16.53 -13.08 -23.48
CA SER A 73 16.60 -14.35 -24.21
C SER A 73 15.23 -15.01 -24.35
N GLN A 74 14.41 -15.00 -23.30
CA GLN A 74 13.04 -15.54 -23.31
C GLN A 74 12.14 -14.69 -24.20
N TYR A 75 12.19 -13.37 -24.07
CA TYR A 75 11.43 -12.47 -24.92
C TYR A 75 11.71 -12.71 -26.42
N THR A 76 12.99 -12.89 -26.77
CA THR A 76 13.43 -13.11 -28.15
C THR A 76 13.14 -14.53 -28.65
N ARG A 77 13.45 -15.55 -27.86
CA ARG A 77 13.26 -16.97 -28.21
C ARG A 77 11.80 -17.31 -28.43
N ASP A 78 10.93 -16.86 -27.53
CA ASP A 78 9.51 -17.18 -27.54
C ASP A 78 8.71 -16.21 -28.42
N GLN A 79 9.41 -15.29 -29.08
CA GLN A 79 8.85 -14.28 -29.99
C GLN A 79 7.68 -13.51 -29.37
N LEU A 80 7.78 -13.18 -28.08
CA LEU A 80 6.68 -12.55 -27.35
C LEU A 80 6.27 -11.21 -27.98
N GLY A 81 7.22 -10.52 -28.61
CA GLY A 81 6.98 -9.33 -29.42
C GLY A 81 6.03 -9.53 -30.61
N ASN A 82 5.74 -10.76 -31.04
CA ASN A 82 4.89 -11.04 -32.21
C ASN A 82 3.40 -11.22 -31.88
N TYR A 83 3.02 -11.43 -30.62
CA TYR A 83 1.62 -11.63 -30.22
C TYR A 83 0.90 -10.33 -29.89
N ASN A 84 -0.42 -10.24 -30.11
CA ASN A 84 -1.21 -9.02 -29.91
C ASN A 84 -1.59 -8.70 -28.45
N PHE A 85 -0.95 -9.31 -27.47
CA PHE A 85 -1.06 -8.92 -26.06
C PHE A 85 0.14 -8.07 -25.62
N ASN A 86 -0.06 -7.28 -24.56
CA ASN A 86 1.02 -6.56 -23.89
C ASN A 86 1.65 -7.38 -22.76
N ILE A 87 2.79 -6.93 -22.26
CA ILE A 87 3.56 -7.60 -21.19
C ILE A 87 3.62 -6.72 -19.95
N ILE A 88 3.45 -7.35 -18.80
CA ILE A 88 3.75 -6.78 -17.48
C ILE A 88 4.88 -7.63 -16.88
N PRO A 89 6.13 -7.14 -16.85
CA PRO A 89 7.23 -7.89 -16.25
C PRO A 89 7.13 -7.88 -14.71
N ASP A 90 7.33 -9.04 -14.07
CA ASP A 90 7.43 -9.19 -12.62
C ASP A 90 8.75 -9.90 -12.22
N GLN A 91 9.80 -9.15 -11.91
CA GLN A 91 11.17 -9.68 -11.71
C GLN A 91 11.43 -10.08 -10.24
N VAL A 92 10.86 -11.20 -9.81
CA VAL A 92 10.89 -11.64 -8.40
C VAL A 92 12.22 -12.31 -8.01
N ASN A 93 12.95 -12.91 -8.95
CA ASN A 93 14.16 -13.71 -8.68
C ASN A 93 15.48 -12.96 -8.95
N GLU A 94 16.29 -12.83 -7.90
CA GLU A 94 17.60 -12.15 -7.94
C GLU A 94 18.65 -12.85 -8.82
N SER A 95 18.47 -14.13 -9.15
CA SER A 95 19.45 -14.92 -9.91
C SER A 95 19.40 -14.69 -11.42
N VAL A 96 18.43 -13.92 -11.90
CA VAL A 96 18.27 -13.62 -13.33
C VAL A 96 19.26 -12.53 -13.73
N VAL A 97 20.37 -12.95 -14.33
CA VAL A 97 21.45 -12.06 -14.79
C VAL A 97 20.91 -11.10 -15.86
N GLY A 98 20.94 -9.80 -15.57
CA GLY A 98 20.62 -8.72 -16.50
C GLY A 98 19.37 -7.93 -16.12
N ALA A 99 18.30 -8.56 -15.64
CA ALA A 99 16.99 -7.91 -15.46
C ALA A 99 16.91 -6.90 -14.30
N GLY A 100 17.82 -7.01 -13.31
CA GLY A 100 17.75 -6.25 -12.06
C GLY A 100 16.62 -6.73 -11.15
N ARG A 101 16.75 -6.53 -9.83
CA ARG A 101 15.69 -6.82 -8.85
C ARG A 101 14.41 -6.06 -9.22
N ASN A 102 13.20 -6.61 -9.02
CA ASN A 102 11.94 -5.85 -9.13
C ASN A 102 11.87 -4.78 -8.04
N LEU A 103 12.52 -3.64 -8.30
CA LEU A 103 12.52 -2.49 -7.39
C LEU A 103 11.12 -1.86 -7.29
N ILE A 104 10.28 -2.01 -8.30
CA ILE A 104 8.88 -1.54 -8.25
C ILE A 104 8.15 -2.29 -7.14
N ASN A 105 8.13 -3.62 -7.17
CA ASN A 105 7.49 -4.43 -6.14
C ASN A 105 8.10 -4.15 -4.76
N LYS A 106 9.44 -4.20 -4.64
CA LYS A 106 10.19 -3.91 -3.39
C LYS A 106 9.75 -2.60 -2.73
N TYR A 107 9.65 -1.52 -3.50
CA TYR A 107 9.34 -0.20 -2.98
C TYR A 107 7.85 0.06 -2.84
N THR A 108 6.99 -0.59 -3.62
CA THR A 108 5.53 -0.55 -3.37
C THR A 108 5.12 -1.33 -2.12
N GLU A 109 5.93 -2.28 -1.66
CA GLU A 109 5.74 -2.97 -0.38
C GLU A 109 6.28 -2.16 0.82
N ALA A 110 6.99 -1.05 0.58
CA ALA A 110 7.51 -0.20 1.65
C ALA A 110 6.38 0.34 2.55
N LYS A 111 6.75 0.82 3.73
CA LYS A 111 5.82 1.42 4.70
C LYS A 111 6.15 2.90 4.86
N TYR A 112 5.18 3.76 4.58
CA TYR A 112 5.22 5.18 4.88
C TYR A 112 3.81 5.76 4.98
N THR A 113 3.47 6.43 6.09
CA THR A 113 2.26 7.24 6.22
C THR A 113 2.44 8.37 7.23
N VAL A 114 1.93 9.55 6.88
CA VAL A 114 1.87 10.70 7.80
C VAL A 114 0.46 10.82 8.35
N TRP A 115 0.35 10.78 9.66
CA TRP A 115 -0.89 11.00 10.39
C TRP A 115 -0.91 12.39 11.01
N GLN A 116 -1.70 13.30 10.44
CA GLN A 116 -1.84 14.65 10.98
C GLN A 116 -2.65 14.65 12.29
N ALA A 117 -2.18 15.39 13.29
CA ALA A 117 -2.78 15.36 14.62
C ALA A 117 -4.17 16.01 14.68
N GLU A 118 -4.46 16.94 13.78
CA GLU A 118 -5.79 17.54 13.60
C GLU A 118 -6.81 16.61 12.94
N GLY A 119 -6.34 15.50 12.36
CA GLY A 119 -7.11 14.49 11.65
C GLY A 119 -6.92 14.51 10.13
N THR A 120 -7.32 13.41 9.48
CA THR A 120 -7.21 13.24 8.02
C THR A 120 -8.37 13.93 7.30
N PRO A 121 -8.09 14.74 6.26
CA PRO A 121 -9.13 15.31 5.41
C PRO A 121 -9.96 14.20 4.72
N PRO A 122 -11.31 14.32 4.62
CA PRO A 122 -12.17 13.28 4.04
C PRO A 122 -11.82 12.86 2.60
N ASP A 123 -11.23 13.78 1.84
CA ASP A 123 -10.80 13.56 0.45
C ASP A 123 -9.48 12.76 0.38
N ASP A 124 -8.70 12.73 1.46
CA ASP A 124 -7.40 12.05 1.58
C ASP A 124 -7.48 10.75 2.39
N GLY A 125 -8.62 10.46 3.02
CA GLY A 125 -8.88 9.21 3.73
C GLY A 125 -9.94 9.37 4.82
N GLU A 126 -10.34 8.25 5.38
CA GLU A 126 -11.25 8.10 6.52
C GLU A 126 -10.50 7.64 7.77
N ALA A 127 -9.42 6.86 7.59
CA ALA A 127 -8.55 6.51 8.71
C ALA A 127 -7.90 7.79 9.24
N THR A 128 -7.90 7.99 10.56
CA THR A 128 -7.44 9.24 11.16
C THR A 128 -7.00 9.07 12.61
N LEU A 129 -6.11 9.95 13.08
CA LEU A 129 -5.94 10.18 14.51
C LEU A 129 -7.16 10.89 15.09
N VAL A 130 -7.44 10.60 16.35
CA VAL A 130 -8.55 11.15 17.13
C VAL A 130 -7.98 11.82 18.37
N ARG A 131 -8.16 13.14 18.45
CA ARG A 131 -7.75 13.94 19.59
C ARG A 131 -8.79 13.90 20.71
N ASN A 132 -8.33 14.06 21.95
CA ASN A 132 -9.21 14.26 23.08
C ASN A 132 -9.66 15.72 23.15
N ILE A 133 -10.90 15.98 22.72
CA ILE A 133 -11.44 17.33 22.58
C ILE A 133 -11.62 18.08 23.89
N ASP A 134 -11.70 17.37 25.01
CA ASP A 134 -11.87 17.98 26.32
C ASP A 134 -10.58 18.68 26.77
N TYR A 135 -9.42 18.13 26.38
CA TYR A 135 -8.11 18.60 26.83
C TYR A 135 -7.20 19.18 25.74
N THR A 136 -7.65 19.14 24.47
CA THR A 136 -6.89 19.69 23.34
C THR A 136 -7.71 20.70 22.55
N ASP A 137 -7.03 21.64 21.90
CA ASP A 137 -7.56 22.54 20.89
C ASP A 137 -6.74 22.43 19.60
N LYS A 138 -7.35 22.81 18.47
CA LYS A 138 -6.59 23.04 17.23
C LYS A 138 -6.00 24.46 17.28
N ASN A 139 -4.86 24.66 16.64
CA ASN A 139 -4.37 26.03 16.40
C ASN A 139 -5.33 26.81 15.47
N GLU A 140 -5.11 28.12 15.33
CA GLU A 140 -5.97 29.01 14.55
C GLU A 140 -6.16 28.58 13.09
N ASN A 141 -5.16 27.91 12.51
CA ASN A 141 -5.16 27.45 11.13
C ASN A 141 -5.55 25.96 10.95
N ASN A 142 -5.88 25.25 12.03
CA ASN A 142 -6.18 23.81 12.03
C ASN A 142 -5.06 22.93 11.42
N THR A 143 -3.80 23.22 11.72
CA THR A 143 -2.63 22.48 11.21
C THR A 143 -1.91 21.67 12.29
N PHE A 144 -2.24 21.87 13.57
CA PHE A 144 -1.71 21.07 14.68
C PHE A 144 -2.65 21.18 15.89
N ILE A 145 -2.49 20.29 16.87
CA ILE A 145 -3.24 20.34 18.13
C ILE A 145 -2.35 20.81 19.28
N MET A 146 -2.95 21.41 20.30
CA MET A 146 -2.30 21.89 21.51
C MET A 146 -3.08 21.48 22.75
N THR A 147 -2.39 21.23 23.86
CA THR A 147 -3.06 21.10 25.16
C THR A 147 -3.72 22.41 25.58
N LYS A 148 -4.90 22.31 26.18
CA LYS A 148 -5.60 23.46 26.79
C LYS A 148 -4.88 23.93 28.03
N ALA A 149 -4.94 25.23 28.31
CA ALA A 149 -4.43 25.82 29.54
C ALA A 149 -5.40 25.59 30.71
N GLN A 150 -5.60 24.33 31.08
CA GLN A 150 -6.44 23.90 32.20
C GLN A 150 -5.82 22.64 32.81
N TYR A 151 -6.29 22.22 33.99
CA TYR A 151 -5.88 20.94 34.56
C TYR A 151 -6.21 19.77 33.60
N ILE A 152 -5.20 18.98 33.28
CA ILE A 152 -5.31 17.73 32.52
C ILE A 152 -4.86 16.62 33.47
N PRO A 153 -5.71 15.61 33.76
CA PRO A 153 -5.30 14.48 34.59
C PRO A 153 -4.06 13.78 34.01
N GLU A 154 -3.17 13.31 34.89
CA GLU A 154 -2.09 12.41 34.49
C GLU A 154 -2.68 11.17 33.81
N ASP A 155 -1.94 10.61 32.84
CA ASP A 155 -2.34 9.45 32.03
C ASP A 155 -3.53 9.69 31.09
N THR A 156 -3.85 10.95 30.82
CA THR A 156 -4.84 11.30 29.79
C THR A 156 -4.32 10.97 28.39
N GLU A 157 -5.03 10.14 27.65
CA GLU A 157 -4.84 9.99 26.19
C GLU A 157 -5.19 11.32 25.50
N LEU A 158 -4.19 12.05 24.99
CA LEU A 158 -4.40 13.30 24.24
C LEU A 158 -4.75 13.03 22.78
N LEU A 159 -4.15 11.98 22.22
CA LEU A 159 -4.26 11.58 20.82
C LEU A 159 -4.17 10.06 20.72
N LYS A 160 -4.95 9.44 19.83
CA LYS A 160 -4.89 8.01 19.52
C LYS A 160 -5.36 7.69 18.10
N GLY A 161 -5.21 6.44 17.68
CA GLY A 161 -5.64 5.94 16.36
C GLY A 161 -4.46 5.59 15.45
N PRO A 162 -4.69 5.23 14.19
CA PRO A 162 -5.99 5.11 13.52
C PRO A 162 -6.63 3.72 13.63
N GLN A 163 -6.03 2.77 14.34
CA GLN A 163 -6.45 1.36 14.40
C GLN A 163 -6.28 0.64 13.05
N ILE A 164 -5.11 0.76 12.45
CA ILE A 164 -4.79 0.19 11.12
C ILE A 164 -4.17 -1.21 11.23
N TRP A 165 -4.03 -1.87 10.09
CA TRP A 165 -3.28 -3.11 9.95
C TRP A 165 -1.82 -2.80 9.60
N GLN A 166 -0.89 -3.64 10.05
CA GLN A 166 0.53 -3.57 9.70
C GLN A 166 1.10 -4.97 9.44
N ASP A 167 2.07 -5.05 8.53
CA ASP A 167 2.80 -6.28 8.20
C ASP A 167 3.98 -6.45 9.15
N ALA A 168 4.12 -7.61 9.79
CA ALA A 168 5.32 -7.93 10.56
C ALA A 168 6.51 -8.31 9.68
N THR A 169 6.26 -8.71 8.43
CA THR A 169 7.28 -9.17 7.47
C THR A 169 7.03 -8.67 6.06
N TYR A 170 8.10 -8.38 5.31
CA TYR A 170 8.07 -8.31 3.85
C TYR A 170 7.91 -9.72 3.28
N ASN A 171 7.11 -9.84 2.22
CA ASN A 171 6.65 -11.12 1.67
C ASN A 171 7.21 -11.41 0.27
N MET A 172 7.57 -10.38 -0.51
CA MET A 172 7.88 -10.53 -1.93
C MET A 172 9.37 -10.45 -2.23
N VAL A 173 9.93 -9.22 -2.25
CA VAL A 173 11.33 -8.97 -2.61
C VAL A 173 12.12 -8.67 -1.35
N GLU A 174 13.24 -9.39 -1.16
CA GLU A 174 14.06 -9.33 0.06
C GLU A 174 13.19 -9.54 1.33
N PRO A 175 12.57 -10.73 1.49
CA PRO A 175 11.69 -10.99 2.62
C PRO A 175 12.46 -10.89 3.95
N GLY A 176 11.79 -10.40 4.98
CA GLY A 176 12.42 -10.12 6.25
C GLY A 176 11.47 -9.41 7.20
N ILE A 177 11.95 -9.14 8.42
CA ILE A 177 11.21 -8.38 9.43
C ILE A 177 11.04 -6.94 8.94
N VAL A 178 9.86 -6.36 9.20
CA VAL A 178 9.66 -4.92 9.00
C VAL A 178 10.05 -4.21 10.29
N ASP A 179 11.18 -3.51 10.24
CA ASP A 179 11.62 -2.61 11.31
C ASP A 179 10.95 -1.24 11.10
N TYR A 180 9.95 -0.96 11.93
CA TYR A 180 9.20 0.29 11.86
C TYR A 180 9.82 1.37 12.73
N LYS A 181 9.58 2.61 12.30
CA LYS A 181 9.86 3.82 13.06
C LYS A 181 8.61 4.69 13.10
N ALA A 182 8.22 5.09 14.30
CA ALA A 182 7.23 6.13 14.52
C ALA A 182 7.93 7.43 14.91
N ASP A 183 7.78 8.46 14.08
CA ASP A 183 8.30 9.81 14.27
C ASP A 183 7.20 10.76 14.71
N PHE A 184 7.27 11.21 15.95
CA PHE A 184 6.35 12.15 16.56
C PHE A 184 6.91 13.57 16.47
N CYS A 185 6.23 14.45 15.72
CA CYS A 185 6.59 15.86 15.61
C CYS A 185 5.89 16.67 16.71
N LEU A 186 6.66 17.07 17.72
CA LEU A 186 6.16 17.70 18.94
C LEU A 186 6.83 19.05 19.19
N LYS A 187 6.15 19.92 19.93
CA LYS A 187 6.70 21.20 20.40
C LYS A 187 6.20 21.46 21.81
N VAL A 188 7.10 21.89 22.70
CA VAL A 188 6.73 22.32 24.06
C VAL A 188 6.91 23.84 24.21
N GLU A 189 5.95 24.47 24.86
CA GLU A 189 5.97 25.88 25.24
C GLU A 189 5.89 25.99 26.76
N GLU A 190 6.67 26.90 27.34
CA GLU A 190 6.54 27.25 28.74
C GLU A 190 5.51 28.38 28.87
N LEU A 191 4.44 28.15 29.64
CA LEU A 191 3.38 29.12 29.88
C LEU A 191 3.74 30.09 31.02
N ILE A 192 4.49 29.60 32.00
CA ILE A 192 4.95 30.38 33.15
C ILE A 192 6.47 30.19 33.26
N PRO A 193 7.28 31.22 32.96
CA PRO A 193 8.73 31.14 33.05
C PRO A 193 9.19 30.72 34.45
N SER A 194 9.76 29.53 34.56
CA SER A 194 10.31 28.99 35.79
C SER A 194 11.83 29.20 35.83
N MET A 195 12.38 29.50 37.01
CA MET A 195 13.84 29.52 37.19
C MET A 195 14.47 28.12 37.11
N ASN A 196 13.66 27.07 37.30
CA ASN A 196 14.07 25.67 37.15
C ASN A 196 13.09 24.98 36.20
N LEU A 197 13.58 24.57 35.04
CA LEU A 197 12.77 23.79 34.10
C LEU A 197 12.45 22.42 34.73
N PRO A 198 11.23 21.90 34.57
CA PRO A 198 10.88 20.57 35.08
C PRO A 198 11.80 19.51 34.47
N THR A 199 12.16 18.47 35.23
CA THR A 199 12.83 17.27 34.70
C THR A 199 11.85 16.12 34.48
N ASP A 200 10.57 16.33 34.82
CA ASP A 200 9.54 15.30 34.75
C ASP A 200 9.12 15.02 33.30
N PRO A 201 8.57 13.82 33.02
CA PRO A 201 8.02 13.51 31.71
C PRO A 201 6.90 14.48 31.31
N VAL A 202 6.95 14.98 30.08
CA VAL A 202 5.88 15.79 29.47
C VAL A 202 4.80 14.87 28.91
N CYS A 203 5.20 13.81 28.23
CA CYS A 203 4.29 12.80 27.69
C CYS A 203 4.97 11.43 27.57
N ASN A 204 4.16 10.39 27.41
CA ASN A 204 4.60 9.09 26.92
C ASN A 204 4.08 8.89 25.49
N LEU A 205 4.98 8.53 24.58
CA LEU A 205 4.65 8.12 23.22
C LEU A 205 4.45 6.61 23.24
N GLN A 206 3.30 6.13 22.77
CA GLN A 206 2.95 4.73 22.92
C GLN A 206 2.42 4.15 21.61
N ILE A 207 2.93 2.98 21.26
CA ILE A 207 2.47 2.18 20.13
C ILE A 207 1.77 0.95 20.71
N THR A 208 0.53 0.72 20.32
CA THR A 208 -0.28 -0.36 20.87
C THR A 208 -0.97 -1.14 19.78
N THR A 209 -1.30 -2.40 20.07
CA THR A 209 -2.22 -3.21 19.27
C THR A 209 -3.36 -3.70 20.17
N THR A 210 -4.55 -3.82 19.60
CA THR A 210 -5.72 -4.37 20.29
C THR A 210 -6.27 -5.58 19.54
N ARG A 211 -6.24 -6.72 20.20
CA ARG A 211 -6.98 -7.90 19.76
C ARG A 211 -8.42 -7.81 20.25
N ILE A 212 -9.37 -8.03 19.35
CA ILE A 212 -10.80 -7.99 19.68
C ILE A 212 -11.40 -9.37 19.39
N LYS A 213 -12.13 -9.92 20.35
CA LYS A 213 -12.72 -11.28 20.29
C LYS A 213 -14.20 -11.23 20.59
N SER A 214 -14.99 -12.05 19.90
CA SER A 214 -16.36 -12.37 20.32
C SER A 214 -16.38 -13.71 21.06
N ILE A 215 -16.78 -13.71 22.32
CA ILE A 215 -16.95 -14.92 23.13
C ILE A 215 -18.44 -15.01 23.48
N ASN A 216 -19.14 -16.02 22.93
CA ASN A 216 -20.59 -16.21 23.10
C ASN A 216 -21.42 -14.97 22.72
N GLY A 217 -21.01 -14.25 21.68
CA GLY A 217 -21.68 -13.02 21.22
C GLY A 217 -21.35 -11.77 22.05
N VAL A 218 -20.47 -11.88 23.06
CA VAL A 218 -19.96 -10.74 23.83
C VAL A 218 -18.58 -10.38 23.31
N TRP A 219 -18.44 -9.15 22.87
CA TRP A 219 -17.17 -8.60 22.40
C TRP A 219 -16.27 -8.23 23.58
N THR A 220 -15.02 -8.66 23.52
CA THR A 220 -13.96 -8.34 24.47
C THR A 220 -12.74 -7.83 23.72
N SER A 221 -11.93 -7.01 24.37
CA SER A 221 -10.67 -6.51 23.81
C SER A 221 -9.52 -6.78 24.75
N GLU A 222 -8.36 -7.06 24.17
CA GLU A 222 -7.10 -7.30 24.84
C GLU A 222 -6.06 -6.40 24.18
N TYR A 223 -5.49 -5.47 24.93
CA TYR A 223 -4.52 -4.51 24.41
C TYR A 223 -3.11 -4.85 24.87
N ILE A 224 -2.13 -4.60 24.01
CA ILE A 224 -0.69 -4.72 24.31
C ILE A 224 0.02 -3.44 23.89
N VAL A 225 0.97 -3.01 24.73
CA VAL A 225 1.94 -1.97 24.39
C VAL A 225 3.09 -2.64 23.63
N VAL A 226 3.24 -2.26 22.37
CA VAL A 226 4.28 -2.77 21.46
C VAL A 226 5.60 -2.05 21.75
N ALA A 227 5.53 -0.73 21.90
CA ALA A 227 6.65 0.11 22.27
C ALA A 227 6.16 1.35 23.00
N ASP A 228 6.99 1.89 23.89
CA ASP A 228 6.74 3.16 24.56
C ASP A 228 8.02 3.97 24.80
N SER A 229 7.87 5.28 24.94
CA SER A 229 8.97 6.21 25.17
C SER A 229 8.51 7.44 25.94
N ALA A 230 9.04 7.60 27.15
CA ALA A 230 8.79 8.79 27.97
C ALA A 230 9.64 9.97 27.48
N ILE A 231 8.98 11.06 27.09
CA ILE A 231 9.64 12.29 26.65
C ILE A 231 9.73 13.24 27.82
N LEU A 232 10.95 13.57 28.21
CA LEU A 232 11.25 14.53 29.27
C LEU A 232 11.21 15.96 28.72
N PHE A 233 10.96 16.90 29.60
CA PHE A 233 11.02 18.32 29.23
C PHE A 233 12.41 18.72 28.71
N GLU A 234 13.47 18.17 29.29
CA GLU A 234 14.87 18.41 28.86
C GLU A 234 15.20 17.86 27.47
N ASP A 235 14.44 16.89 26.98
CA ASP A 235 14.61 16.38 25.63
C ASP A 235 14.24 17.43 24.58
N PHE A 236 13.49 18.48 24.94
CA PHE A 236 13.27 19.65 24.10
C PHE A 236 14.46 20.61 24.18
N THR A 237 15.48 20.34 23.36
CA THR A 237 16.73 21.14 23.27
C THR A 237 16.52 22.64 23.03
N SER A 238 15.37 23.01 22.45
CA SER A 238 14.91 24.39 22.28
C SER A 238 13.40 24.45 22.53
N LEU A 239 12.96 25.39 23.38
CA LEU A 239 11.53 25.63 23.61
C LEU A 239 10.88 26.32 22.40
N ASN A 240 9.59 26.09 22.22
CA ASN A 240 8.77 26.65 21.14
C ASN A 240 9.33 26.35 19.73
N GLN A 241 10.00 25.22 19.57
CA GLN A 241 10.46 24.70 18.27
C GLN A 241 9.94 23.28 18.07
N TRP A 242 9.58 22.96 16.83
CA TRP A 242 9.22 21.60 16.45
C TRP A 242 10.44 20.69 16.56
N LYS A 243 10.23 19.52 17.15
CA LYS A 243 11.24 18.48 17.33
C LYS A 243 10.62 17.12 17.04
N HIS A 244 11.43 16.28 16.42
CA HIS A 244 11.10 14.91 16.08
C HIS A 244 11.57 13.97 17.19
N PHE A 245 10.69 13.06 17.59
CA PHE A 245 10.94 12.03 18.59
C PHE A 245 10.62 10.67 17.98
N TYR A 246 11.61 9.77 18.01
CA TYR A 246 11.52 8.50 17.31
C TYR A 246 11.27 7.35 18.31
N VAL A 247 10.38 6.45 17.93
CA VAL A 247 10.14 5.18 18.61
C VAL A 247 10.32 4.07 17.57
N ASP A 248 11.39 3.30 17.72
CA ASP A 248 11.65 2.12 16.89
C ASP A 248 10.87 0.92 17.44
N TYR A 249 10.27 0.12 16.57
CA TYR A 249 9.53 -1.09 16.95
C TYR A 249 9.48 -2.11 15.83
N ASP A 250 9.29 -3.37 16.20
CA ASP A 250 8.95 -4.45 15.29
C ASP A 250 7.73 -5.21 15.82
N LEU A 251 7.22 -6.13 14.99
CA LEU A 251 6.03 -6.91 15.29
C LEU A 251 6.35 -8.39 15.41
N THR A 252 7.55 -8.81 15.81
CA THR A 252 7.95 -10.23 15.87
C THR A 252 7.81 -10.88 17.25
N GLY A 253 7.69 -10.05 18.30
CA GLY A 253 7.60 -10.50 19.69
C GLY A 253 6.19 -10.57 20.27
N LEU A 254 5.14 -10.36 19.46
CA LEU A 254 3.78 -10.40 19.97
C LEU A 254 3.34 -11.85 20.22
N PRO A 255 2.35 -12.11 21.09
CA PRO A 255 1.77 -13.44 21.20
C PRO A 255 1.12 -13.83 19.87
N ASP A 256 1.28 -15.10 19.44
CA ASP A 256 0.70 -15.68 18.21
C ASP A 256 -0.74 -15.25 17.95
N SER A 257 -1.48 -15.09 19.03
CA SER A 257 -2.88 -14.76 19.04
C SER A 257 -3.22 -13.35 18.51
N PHE A 258 -2.24 -12.45 18.38
CA PHE A 258 -2.36 -11.14 17.75
C PHE A 258 -2.11 -11.18 16.24
N TYR A 259 -1.53 -12.28 15.74
CA TYR A 259 -1.38 -12.53 14.31
C TYR A 259 -2.59 -13.33 13.84
N ASN A 260 -3.25 -12.84 12.78
CA ASN A 260 -4.26 -13.59 12.03
C ASN A 260 -5.41 -14.21 12.85
N ASP A 261 -5.99 -13.47 13.78
CA ASP A 261 -7.32 -13.80 14.34
C ASP A 261 -8.40 -13.39 13.33
N ILE A 262 -8.40 -14.03 12.15
CA ILE A 262 -9.59 -14.07 11.33
C ILE A 262 -10.51 -15.08 12.00
N ASP A 263 -11.62 -14.62 12.55
CA ASP A 263 -12.74 -15.51 12.81
C ASP A 263 -13.07 -16.17 11.44
N LYS A 264 -12.66 -17.44 11.29
CA LYS A 264 -12.72 -18.22 10.04
C LYS A 264 -14.13 -18.28 9.43
N SER A 265 -15.13 -17.85 10.17
CA SER A 265 -16.51 -17.73 9.72
C SER A 265 -16.76 -16.58 8.72
N ILE A 266 -15.77 -15.71 8.47
CA ILE A 266 -16.02 -14.38 7.84
C ILE A 266 -15.15 -14.14 6.59
N SER A 267 -14.00 -14.81 6.46
CA SER A 267 -13.16 -14.81 5.27
C SER A 267 -13.47 -16.04 4.40
N SER A 268 -14.47 -15.92 3.54
CA SER A 268 -14.80 -16.92 2.51
C SER A 268 -15.22 -18.31 3.02
N PRO A 269 -16.31 -18.88 2.48
CA PRO A 269 -16.54 -20.31 2.60
C PRO A 269 -15.44 -21.09 1.83
N ASN A 270 -14.57 -21.76 2.57
CA ASN A 270 -13.79 -22.94 2.12
C ASN A 270 -12.77 -22.78 0.98
N TRP A 271 -12.04 -21.67 0.88
CA TRP A 271 -10.75 -21.71 0.18
C TRP A 271 -9.62 -21.70 1.18
N GLY A 272 -8.89 -22.82 1.25
CA GLY A 272 -7.68 -23.00 2.05
C GLY A 272 -6.49 -22.21 1.52
N TRP A 273 -6.71 -20.98 1.07
CA TRP A 273 -5.62 -20.02 0.94
C TRP A 273 -5.18 -19.69 2.36
N ASP A 274 -3.94 -20.06 2.64
CA ASP A 274 -3.34 -19.90 3.94
C ASP A 274 -2.98 -18.43 4.14
N ASP A 275 -3.97 -17.61 4.52
CA ASP A 275 -3.74 -16.26 5.04
C ASP A 275 -2.78 -16.30 6.24
N SER A 276 -2.48 -17.48 6.80
CA SER A 276 -1.43 -17.68 7.79
C SER A 276 -0.01 -17.40 7.28
N LYS A 277 0.19 -17.10 5.99
CA LYS A 277 1.52 -16.75 5.46
C LYS A 277 1.88 -15.27 5.62
N ARG A 278 0.92 -14.36 5.69
CA ARG A 278 1.21 -12.94 5.98
C ARG A 278 1.05 -12.69 7.48
N ASN A 279 2.14 -12.37 8.16
CA ASN A 279 2.09 -12.05 9.59
C ASN A 279 1.52 -10.64 9.78
N LEU A 280 0.19 -10.51 9.75
CA LEU A 280 -0.51 -9.24 9.91
C LEU A 280 -0.91 -8.99 11.36
N VAL A 281 -0.66 -7.78 11.84
CA VAL A 281 -1.11 -7.29 13.16
C VAL A 281 -2.18 -6.23 12.93
N ARG A 282 -3.30 -6.37 13.65
CA ARG A 282 -4.46 -5.48 13.51
C ARG A 282 -4.53 -4.42 14.59
N ASN A 283 -5.35 -3.41 14.34
CA ASN A 283 -5.71 -2.37 15.31
C ASN A 283 -4.49 -1.70 15.95
N MET A 284 -3.48 -1.42 15.13
CA MET A 284 -2.32 -0.65 15.51
C MET A 284 -2.73 0.80 15.77
N GLU A 285 -2.37 1.31 16.95
CA GLU A 285 -2.64 2.67 17.39
C GLU A 285 -1.37 3.35 17.88
N TYR A 286 -1.25 4.62 17.56
CA TYR A 286 -0.20 5.53 18.01
C TYR A 286 -0.83 6.54 18.94
N LYS A 287 -0.30 6.62 20.16
CA LYS A 287 -0.89 7.39 21.24
C LYS A 287 0.11 8.36 21.84
N ILE A 288 -0.42 9.49 22.31
CA ILE A 288 0.32 10.44 23.14
C ILE A 288 -0.42 10.55 24.47
N ILE A 289 0.25 10.10 25.53
CA ILE A 289 -0.27 10.07 26.89
C ILE A 289 0.31 11.23 27.68
N TRP A 290 -0.55 12.03 28.28
CA TRP A 290 -0.16 13.21 29.04
C TRP A 290 0.48 12.83 30.37
N LYS A 291 1.65 13.43 30.66
CA LYS A 291 2.37 13.29 31.94
C LYS A 291 2.74 14.63 32.58
N GLY A 292 2.75 15.71 31.80
CA GLY A 292 3.21 17.02 32.26
C GLY A 292 2.22 17.78 33.14
N ASN A 293 2.57 19.03 33.46
CA ASN A 293 1.69 19.97 34.15
C ASN A 293 1.17 21.04 33.17
N ALA A 294 -0.12 20.95 32.82
CA ALA A 294 -0.72 21.80 31.79
C ALA A 294 -0.89 23.27 32.22
N GLU A 295 -0.65 23.58 33.50
CA GLU A 295 -0.61 24.94 34.02
C GLU A 295 0.74 25.64 33.74
N THR A 296 1.82 24.88 33.59
CA THR A 296 3.17 25.42 33.37
C THR A 296 3.68 25.19 31.96
N VAL A 297 3.21 24.14 31.28
CA VAL A 297 3.67 23.76 29.94
C VAL A 297 2.50 23.49 29.01
N ARG A 298 2.68 23.84 27.74
CA ARG A 298 1.78 23.46 26.64
C ARG A 298 2.51 22.54 25.69
N LEU A 299 1.91 21.38 25.41
CA LEU A 299 2.39 20.46 24.39
C LEU A 299 1.59 20.68 23.10
N SER A 300 2.29 20.84 22.00
CA SER A 300 1.73 20.85 20.65
C SER A 300 2.16 19.59 19.91
N VAL A 301 1.24 19.02 19.13
CA VAL A 301 1.46 17.84 18.29
C VAL A 301 1.08 18.20 16.87
N ASP A 302 2.03 18.08 15.95
CA ASP A 302 1.83 18.31 14.52
C ASP A 302 1.39 17.02 13.84
N SER A 303 2.24 16.00 13.87
CA SER A 303 2.03 14.76 13.12
C SER A 303 2.71 13.56 13.76
N ILE A 304 2.28 12.36 13.35
CA ILE A 304 2.95 11.09 13.62
C ILE A 304 3.24 10.44 12.27
N THR A 305 4.51 10.27 11.91
CA THR A 305 4.92 9.62 10.66
C THR A 305 5.39 8.21 10.95
N ILE A 306 4.82 7.23 10.26
CA ILE A 306 5.15 5.81 10.38
C ILE A 306 5.87 5.39 9.12
N TYR A 307 7.06 4.81 9.25
CA TYR A 307 7.82 4.35 8.10
C TYR A 307 8.79 3.22 8.42
N ASP A 308 9.21 2.51 7.40
CA ASP A 308 10.33 1.58 7.44
C ASP A 308 11.54 2.15 6.67
N GLN A 309 12.64 1.40 6.61
CA GLN A 309 13.82 1.82 5.83
C GLN A 309 13.48 2.09 4.35
N ARG A 310 12.66 1.25 3.72
CA ARG A 310 12.32 1.40 2.29
C ARG A 310 11.46 2.65 2.05
N GLY A 311 10.60 3.01 3.00
CA GLY A 311 9.78 4.21 2.98
C GLY A 311 10.63 5.46 3.15
N ASP A 312 11.63 5.45 4.05
CA ASP A 312 12.61 6.53 4.16
C ASP A 312 13.41 6.70 2.86
N GLU A 313 13.85 5.60 2.23
CA GLU A 313 14.55 5.62 0.94
C GLU A 313 13.73 6.28 -0.19
N LEU A 314 12.39 6.26 -0.11
CA LEU A 314 11.49 6.88 -1.09
C LEU A 314 11.15 8.34 -0.78
N THR A 315 11.15 8.73 0.49
CA THR A 315 10.58 10.01 0.95
C THR A 315 11.64 11.00 1.43
N ASN A 316 12.81 10.50 1.85
CA ASN A 316 13.90 11.33 2.34
C ASN A 316 14.57 12.07 1.17
N PRO A 317 14.57 13.41 1.15
CA PRO A 317 15.11 14.19 0.03
C PRO A 317 16.60 13.94 -0.24
N ASN A 318 17.36 13.46 0.75
CA ASN A 318 18.79 13.18 0.62
C ASN A 318 19.06 11.77 0.05
N ILE A 319 18.13 10.83 0.22
CA ILE A 319 18.29 9.42 -0.20
C ILE A 319 17.53 9.17 -1.51
N TRP A 320 16.34 9.76 -1.65
CA TRP A 320 15.46 9.58 -2.80
C TRP A 320 16.14 9.69 -4.17
N PRO A 321 17.03 10.67 -4.44
CA PRO A 321 17.69 10.76 -5.75
C PRO A 321 18.49 9.49 -6.12
N ILE A 322 19.06 8.80 -5.14
CA ILE A 322 19.81 7.56 -5.35
C ILE A 322 18.84 6.41 -5.67
N THR A 323 17.83 6.24 -4.81
CA THR A 323 16.78 5.22 -4.95
C THR A 323 16.06 5.34 -6.29
N ARG A 324 15.65 6.56 -6.64
CA ARG A 324 15.04 6.91 -7.92
C ARG A 324 15.92 6.51 -9.09
N GLY A 325 17.21 6.83 -9.06
CA GLY A 325 18.15 6.48 -10.12
C GLY A 325 18.28 4.97 -10.33
N LEU A 326 18.22 4.17 -9.26
CA LEU A 326 18.23 2.70 -9.37
C LEU A 326 16.96 2.17 -10.06
N ILE A 327 15.79 2.68 -9.67
CA ILE A 327 14.51 2.30 -10.27
C ILE A 327 14.47 2.72 -11.75
N GLU A 328 14.89 3.95 -12.07
CA GLU A 328 14.96 4.45 -13.45
C GLU A 328 15.86 3.58 -14.32
N ASN A 329 17.04 3.18 -13.82
CA ASN A 329 17.95 2.30 -14.55
C ASN A 329 17.33 0.91 -14.83
N MET A 330 16.61 0.34 -13.85
CA MET A 330 15.89 -0.93 -14.01
C MET A 330 14.79 -0.81 -15.08
N ILE A 331 14.03 0.29 -15.07
CA ILE A 331 13.00 0.56 -16.07
C ILE A 331 13.61 0.67 -17.47
N GLN A 332 14.66 1.47 -17.63
CA GLN A 332 15.34 1.67 -18.92
C GLN A 332 15.95 0.37 -19.45
N TYR A 333 16.52 -0.47 -18.58
CA TYR A 333 17.02 -1.79 -18.98
C TYR A 333 15.92 -2.63 -19.64
N ASN A 334 14.73 -2.71 -19.04
CA ASN A 334 13.62 -3.50 -19.58
C ASN A 334 13.08 -2.94 -20.90
N TYR A 335 13.03 -1.61 -21.06
CA TYR A 335 12.64 -1.01 -22.34
C TYR A 335 13.63 -1.23 -23.49
N ASN A 336 14.91 -1.51 -23.20
CA ASN A 336 15.91 -1.71 -24.25
C ASN A 336 15.65 -2.95 -25.11
N TYR A 337 14.93 -3.95 -24.59
CA TYR A 337 14.69 -5.21 -25.30
C TYR A 337 13.22 -5.64 -25.34
N GLN A 338 12.33 -5.00 -24.57
CA GLN A 338 10.89 -5.29 -24.57
C GLN A 338 10.09 -4.13 -25.18
N THR A 339 9.48 -4.35 -26.35
CA THR A 339 8.72 -3.29 -27.05
C THR A 339 7.24 -3.23 -26.67
N LYS A 340 6.76 -4.13 -25.80
CA LYS A 340 5.33 -4.32 -25.45
C LYS A 340 5.02 -4.17 -23.97
N ILE A 341 5.85 -3.48 -23.20
CA ILE A 341 5.58 -3.23 -21.78
C ILE A 341 4.38 -2.28 -21.65
N SER A 342 3.27 -2.76 -21.06
CA SER A 342 2.08 -1.96 -20.75
C SER A 342 2.07 -1.41 -19.31
N GLY A 343 2.95 -1.91 -18.45
CA GLY A 343 2.98 -1.52 -17.04
C GLY A 343 3.95 -2.35 -16.22
N TRP A 344 3.89 -2.11 -14.92
CA TRP A 344 4.67 -2.83 -13.91
C TRP A 344 3.75 -3.33 -12.81
N PHE A 345 4.02 -4.52 -12.28
CA PHE A 345 3.28 -5.04 -11.14
C PHE A 345 3.93 -4.55 -9.84
N GLY A 346 3.12 -3.94 -8.97
CA GLY A 346 3.54 -3.57 -7.62
C GLY A 346 3.31 -4.69 -6.61
N VAL A 347 3.26 -4.34 -5.34
CA VAL A 347 2.94 -5.27 -4.26
C VAL A 347 1.58 -5.93 -4.52
N ASP A 348 1.55 -7.25 -4.40
CA ASP A 348 0.32 -8.02 -4.53
C ASP A 348 -0.56 -7.76 -3.29
N GLU A 349 -1.76 -7.23 -3.51
CA GLU A 349 -2.78 -7.02 -2.47
C GLU A 349 -2.25 -6.27 -1.25
N PRO A 350 -1.99 -4.95 -1.32
CA PRO A 350 -1.49 -4.21 -0.17
C PRO A 350 -2.45 -4.36 1.01
N GLN A 351 -1.96 -4.94 2.11
CA GLN A 351 -2.73 -5.24 3.33
C GLN A 351 -2.54 -4.19 4.45
N CYS A 352 -1.82 -3.11 4.15
CA CYS A 352 -1.52 -2.04 5.08
C CYS A 352 -1.70 -0.67 4.40
N ILE A 353 -2.30 0.30 5.11
CA ILE A 353 -2.42 1.69 4.61
C ILE A 353 -1.03 2.30 4.40
N ASP A 354 -0.02 1.88 5.17
CA ASP A 354 1.34 2.37 5.04
C ASP A 354 1.98 2.02 3.68
N ASN A 355 1.39 1.12 2.88
CA ASN A 355 1.85 0.88 1.51
C ASN A 355 1.41 1.96 0.52
N PHE A 356 0.39 2.76 0.83
CA PHE A 356 -0.29 3.56 -0.19
C PHE A 356 0.52 4.79 -0.65
N GLU A 357 1.24 5.45 0.25
CA GLU A 357 2.13 6.55 -0.15
C GLU A 357 3.33 6.06 -0.99
N PRO A 358 4.03 4.98 -0.61
CA PRO A 358 5.01 4.35 -1.49
C PRO A 358 4.47 3.97 -2.87
N ILE A 359 3.27 3.37 -2.94
CA ILE A 359 2.59 3.08 -4.21
C ILE A 359 2.39 4.34 -5.04
N ARG A 360 1.93 5.45 -4.43
CA ARG A 360 1.75 6.74 -5.11
C ARG A 360 3.06 7.26 -5.69
N ILE A 361 4.14 7.28 -4.90
CA ILE A 361 5.47 7.76 -5.32
C ILE A 361 5.99 6.95 -6.51
N ILE A 362 5.88 5.62 -6.44
CA ILE A 362 6.34 4.74 -7.51
C ILE A 362 5.49 4.89 -8.77
N ASN A 363 4.17 5.03 -8.64
CA ASN A 363 3.32 5.29 -9.80
C ASN A 363 3.65 6.63 -10.47
N GLU A 364 3.89 7.70 -9.70
CA GLU A 364 4.33 8.99 -10.23
C GLU A 364 5.69 8.91 -10.96
N LEU A 365 6.62 8.12 -10.42
CA LEU A 365 7.90 7.88 -11.07
C LEU A 365 7.69 7.17 -12.42
N LEU A 366 6.88 6.11 -12.46
CA LEU A 366 6.57 5.37 -13.68
C LEU A 366 5.91 6.24 -14.74
N GLU A 367 4.93 7.08 -14.36
CA GLU A 367 4.30 8.06 -15.25
C GLU A 367 5.30 9.04 -15.86
N SER A 368 6.32 9.44 -15.10
CA SER A 368 7.33 10.40 -15.57
C SER A 368 8.37 9.79 -16.52
N GLN A 369 8.57 8.47 -16.46
CA GLN A 369 9.67 7.76 -17.13
C GLN A 369 9.23 6.95 -18.33
N SER A 370 8.06 6.35 -18.25
CA SER A 370 7.51 5.59 -19.35
C SER A 370 6.62 6.52 -20.15
N GLY A 371 6.71 6.50 -21.49
CA GLY A 371 5.78 7.22 -22.37
C GLY A 371 4.34 6.69 -22.31
N GLY A 372 3.93 6.13 -21.17
CA GLY A 372 2.71 5.40 -20.95
C GLY A 372 2.73 4.55 -19.67
N ALA A 373 3.47 3.44 -19.67
CA ALA A 373 3.33 2.36 -18.70
C ALA A 373 2.99 2.76 -17.25
N LYS A 374 1.92 2.15 -16.73
CA LYS A 374 1.37 2.46 -15.40
C LYS A 374 1.68 1.39 -14.38
N LEU A 375 1.58 1.74 -13.10
CA LEU A 375 1.61 0.76 -12.02
C LEU A 375 0.28 -0.02 -12.00
N TRP A 376 0.38 -1.34 -11.92
CA TRP A 376 -0.72 -2.26 -11.69
C TRP A 376 -0.64 -2.82 -10.28
N ILE A 377 -1.70 -2.64 -9.51
CA ILE A 377 -1.83 -3.17 -8.16
C ILE A 377 -2.97 -4.18 -8.14
N SER A 378 -2.69 -5.41 -7.75
CA SER A 378 -3.74 -6.38 -7.43
C SER A 378 -4.42 -5.97 -6.13
N CYS A 379 -5.76 -5.93 -6.14
CA CYS A 379 -6.57 -5.75 -4.94
C CYS A 379 -7.59 -6.87 -4.83
N VAL A 380 -7.41 -7.80 -3.89
CA VAL A 380 -8.48 -8.73 -3.49
C VAL A 380 -9.35 -8.09 -2.46
N GLY A 381 -10.62 -7.84 -2.78
CA GLY A 381 -11.56 -7.47 -1.74
C GLY A 381 -11.56 -8.54 -0.66
N SER A 382 -11.27 -8.18 0.59
CA SER A 382 -12.07 -8.73 1.67
C SER A 382 -13.52 -8.64 1.20
N TRP A 383 -14.31 -9.71 1.28
CA TRP A 383 -15.60 -9.78 0.58
C TRP A 383 -16.57 -8.62 0.91
N SER A 384 -16.33 -7.93 2.03
CA SER A 384 -17.00 -6.72 2.49
C SER A 384 -16.45 -5.39 1.95
N GLY A 385 -15.29 -5.39 1.29
CA GLY A 385 -14.52 -4.24 0.84
C GLY A 385 -13.80 -3.49 1.97
N SER A 386 -13.90 -3.94 3.22
CA SER A 386 -13.34 -3.32 4.44
C SER A 386 -12.21 -4.11 5.05
N TRP A 387 -11.31 -3.45 5.79
CA TRP A 387 -10.20 -4.14 6.45
C TRP A 387 -10.69 -5.28 7.36
N GLY A 388 -11.76 -5.08 8.11
CA GLY A 388 -12.42 -6.13 8.89
C GLY A 388 -13.92 -6.17 8.63
N LEU A 389 -14.68 -6.44 9.69
CA LEU A 389 -16.14 -6.60 9.62
C LEU A 389 -16.89 -5.26 9.49
N PRO A 390 -17.79 -5.12 8.49
CA PRO A 390 -18.76 -4.02 8.48
C PRO A 390 -19.59 -4.03 9.76
N GLY A 391 -19.53 -2.94 10.54
CA GLY A 391 -20.29 -2.80 11.79
C GLY A 391 -19.57 -3.26 13.07
N HIS A 392 -18.27 -3.57 13.02
CA HIS A 392 -17.50 -4.01 14.18
C HIS A 392 -17.42 -2.95 15.30
N PRO A 393 -17.99 -3.14 16.51
CA PRO A 393 -18.22 -2.07 17.48
C PRO A 393 -16.95 -1.38 18.03
N TYR A 394 -15.78 -2.04 17.96
CA TYR A 394 -14.58 -1.63 18.72
C TYR A 394 -13.34 -1.29 17.87
N SER A 395 -13.39 -1.46 16.54
CA SER A 395 -12.30 -1.02 15.65
C SER A 395 -12.81 -0.01 14.64
N ALA A 396 -12.28 1.20 14.71
CA ALA A 396 -12.54 2.26 13.75
C ALA A 396 -11.95 1.91 12.38
N GLY A 397 -10.68 1.47 12.35
CA GLY A 397 -9.98 1.14 11.09
C GLY A 397 -10.54 -0.08 10.36
N GLU A 398 -11.03 -1.10 11.08
CA GLU A 398 -11.60 -2.29 10.45
C GLU A 398 -12.92 -2.03 9.71
N ARG A 399 -13.65 -0.95 10.06
CA ARG A 399 -14.88 -0.58 9.36
C ARG A 399 -14.62 0.12 8.04
N ILE A 400 -13.41 0.64 7.85
CA ILE A 400 -13.05 1.46 6.71
C ILE A 400 -12.91 0.55 5.49
N ARG A 401 -13.44 1.03 4.37
CA ARG A 401 -13.32 0.34 3.08
C ARG A 401 -11.92 0.53 2.53
N ARG A 402 -11.20 -0.57 2.34
CA ARG A 402 -9.82 -0.56 1.85
C ARG A 402 -9.72 0.09 0.46
N VAL A 403 -10.65 -0.23 -0.42
CA VAL A 403 -10.68 0.34 -1.79
C VAL A 403 -10.90 1.85 -1.78
N ASP A 404 -11.74 2.35 -0.87
CA ASP A 404 -11.99 3.79 -0.73
C ASP A 404 -10.73 4.50 -0.19
N GLU A 405 -10.05 3.94 0.82
CA GLU A 405 -8.76 4.47 1.30
C GLU A 405 -7.70 4.47 0.21
N PHE A 406 -7.59 3.37 -0.54
CA PHE A 406 -6.61 3.24 -1.61
C PHE A 406 -6.78 4.35 -2.63
N PHE A 407 -7.99 4.53 -3.18
CA PHE A 407 -8.21 5.58 -4.17
C PHE A 407 -8.08 6.99 -3.59
N LYS A 408 -8.51 7.23 -2.35
CA LYS A 408 -8.34 8.52 -1.69
C LYS A 408 -6.89 8.87 -1.39
N ARG A 409 -6.01 7.89 -1.14
CA ARG A 409 -4.59 8.15 -0.80
C ARG A 409 -3.67 8.06 -2.00
N VAL A 410 -3.80 7.00 -2.80
CA VAL A 410 -2.97 6.77 -3.98
C VAL A 410 -3.35 7.73 -5.11
N LYS A 411 -4.64 8.10 -5.21
CA LYS A 411 -5.26 8.96 -6.25
C LYS A 411 -5.18 8.43 -7.68
N ARG A 412 -4.08 7.78 -8.07
CA ARG A 412 -3.73 7.37 -9.44
C ARG A 412 -2.97 6.05 -9.41
N ALA A 413 -3.62 4.97 -9.85
CA ALA A 413 -3.00 3.68 -10.14
C ALA A 413 -4.00 2.82 -10.93
N ASN A 414 -3.51 1.87 -11.73
CA ASN A 414 -4.38 0.83 -12.27
C ASN A 414 -4.57 -0.25 -11.21
N VAL A 415 -5.81 -0.75 -11.08
CA VAL A 415 -6.12 -1.79 -10.10
C VAL A 415 -6.65 -3.03 -10.79
N LEU A 416 -6.13 -4.19 -10.41
CA LEU A 416 -6.58 -5.49 -10.88
C LEU A 416 -7.44 -6.15 -9.82
N GLN A 417 -8.63 -6.59 -10.22
CA GLN A 417 -9.44 -7.48 -9.41
C GLN A 417 -8.90 -8.90 -9.56
N ASN A 418 -8.21 -9.40 -8.54
CA ASN A 418 -7.69 -10.76 -8.47
C ASN A 418 -8.71 -11.74 -7.84
N ILE A 419 -9.95 -11.70 -8.32
CA ILE A 419 -10.99 -12.67 -7.94
C ILE A 419 -11.42 -13.39 -9.21
N PRO A 420 -11.43 -14.74 -9.24
CA PRO A 420 -11.99 -15.48 -10.36
C PRO A 420 -13.52 -15.30 -10.32
N PRO A 421 -14.10 -14.42 -11.17
CA PRO A 421 -15.50 -14.03 -11.03
C PRO A 421 -16.45 -15.17 -11.44
N LEU A 422 -15.93 -16.26 -11.99
CA LEU A 422 -16.72 -17.45 -12.31
C LEU A 422 -16.74 -18.48 -11.17
N GLU A 423 -15.90 -18.33 -10.16
CA GLU A 423 -15.65 -19.37 -9.16
C GLU A 423 -15.86 -18.89 -7.72
N SER A 424 -15.89 -17.58 -7.47
CA SER A 424 -15.93 -17.04 -6.10
C SER A 424 -16.67 -15.69 -6.00
N PRO A 425 -17.35 -15.37 -4.87
CA PRO A 425 -17.45 -16.16 -3.63
C PRO A 425 -18.53 -17.24 -3.64
N TRP A 426 -19.53 -17.11 -4.51
CA TRP A 426 -20.59 -18.07 -4.61
C TRP A 426 -20.14 -19.24 -5.47
N THR A 427 -20.34 -20.44 -4.92
CA THR A 427 -20.15 -21.71 -5.61
C THR A 427 -21.47 -22.46 -5.67
N TRP A 428 -21.57 -23.44 -6.56
CA TRP A 428 -22.76 -24.31 -6.63
C TRP A 428 -22.99 -25.09 -5.32
N GLU A 429 -21.93 -25.38 -4.57
CA GLU A 429 -21.99 -26.11 -3.30
C GLU A 429 -22.78 -25.37 -2.22
N GLN A 430 -22.88 -24.04 -2.33
CA GLN A 430 -23.61 -23.19 -1.38
C GLN A 430 -25.11 -23.10 -1.68
N ASN A 431 -25.60 -23.78 -2.74
CA ASN A 431 -26.99 -23.68 -3.22
C ASN A 431 -27.48 -22.22 -3.33
N PRO A 432 -26.79 -21.36 -4.09
CA PRO A 432 -27.17 -19.97 -4.24
C PRO A 432 -28.56 -19.83 -4.91
N PRO A 433 -29.29 -18.73 -4.64
CA PRO A 433 -30.63 -18.51 -5.18
C PRO A 433 -30.68 -18.29 -6.71
N ARG A 434 -29.52 -18.11 -7.36
CA ARG A 434 -29.34 -17.97 -8.81
C ARG A 434 -27.94 -18.46 -9.21
N ASP A 435 -27.62 -18.43 -10.50
CA ASP A 435 -26.31 -18.85 -11.00
C ASP A 435 -25.17 -18.13 -10.24
N PRO A 436 -24.30 -18.86 -9.52
CA PRO A 436 -23.22 -18.27 -8.73
C PRO A 436 -22.30 -17.40 -9.57
N ARG A 437 -22.06 -17.73 -10.85
CA ARG A 437 -21.20 -16.95 -11.74
C ARG A 437 -21.76 -15.56 -11.97
N LEU A 438 -23.07 -15.47 -12.21
CA LEU A 438 -23.75 -14.18 -12.37
C LEU A 438 -23.76 -13.39 -11.06
N MET A 439 -23.93 -14.08 -9.92
CA MET A 439 -23.84 -13.43 -8.61
C MET A 439 -22.46 -12.82 -8.37
N ASN A 440 -21.41 -13.59 -8.64
CA ASN A 440 -20.02 -13.19 -8.48
C ASN A 440 -19.70 -11.99 -9.38
N ILE A 441 -20.11 -12.03 -10.66
CA ILE A 441 -19.95 -10.91 -11.60
C ILE A 441 -20.67 -9.66 -11.10
N ASP A 442 -21.93 -9.78 -10.66
CA ASP A 442 -22.69 -8.64 -10.14
C ASP A 442 -22.03 -8.06 -8.88
N LEU A 443 -21.54 -8.90 -7.97
CA LEU A 443 -20.84 -8.44 -6.77
C LEU A 443 -19.58 -7.67 -7.13
N VAL A 444 -18.76 -8.21 -8.04
CA VAL A 444 -17.53 -7.53 -8.49
C VAL A 444 -17.88 -6.20 -9.17
N ALA A 445 -18.93 -6.16 -9.99
CA ALA A 445 -19.41 -4.93 -10.62
C ALA A 445 -19.85 -3.88 -9.59
N ASP A 446 -20.68 -4.26 -8.61
CA ASP A 446 -21.28 -3.36 -7.63
C ASP A 446 -20.32 -2.93 -6.51
N SER A 447 -19.36 -3.78 -6.15
CA SER A 447 -18.45 -3.53 -5.01
C SER A 447 -17.15 -2.86 -5.43
N PHE A 448 -16.55 -3.30 -6.54
CA PHE A 448 -15.23 -2.86 -6.98
C PHE A 448 -15.33 -1.85 -8.12
N TYR A 449 -15.96 -2.22 -9.25
CA TYR A 449 -16.02 -1.35 -10.43
C TYR A 449 -16.91 -0.12 -10.25
N ALA A 450 -18.04 -0.25 -9.54
CA ALA A 450 -18.88 0.91 -9.23
C ALA A 450 -18.13 1.91 -8.33
N ARG A 451 -17.31 1.43 -7.39
CA ARG A 451 -16.49 2.28 -6.51
C ARG A 451 -15.34 2.92 -7.27
N TYR A 452 -14.64 2.14 -8.08
CA TYR A 452 -13.64 2.62 -9.01
C TYR A 452 -14.13 3.85 -9.78
N ASN A 453 -15.31 3.73 -10.42
CA ASN A 453 -15.94 4.82 -11.19
C ASN A 453 -16.26 6.08 -10.36
N LEU A 454 -16.39 6.00 -9.03
CA LEU A 454 -16.59 7.18 -8.18
C LEU A 454 -15.32 8.01 -8.03
N TYR A 455 -14.15 7.37 -8.05
CA TYR A 455 -12.87 8.01 -7.71
C TYR A 455 -12.01 8.30 -8.93
N THR A 456 -12.11 7.46 -9.96
CA THR A 456 -11.29 7.61 -11.16
C THR A 456 -12.10 8.30 -12.23
N GLY A 457 -11.71 9.51 -12.62
CA GLY A 457 -12.10 10.07 -13.91
C GLY A 457 -11.64 9.19 -15.08
N ALA A 458 -11.89 9.62 -16.32
CA ALA A 458 -11.63 8.84 -17.54
C ALA A 458 -10.15 8.44 -17.84
N ASN A 459 -9.21 8.64 -16.91
CA ASN A 459 -7.77 8.56 -17.15
C ASN A 459 -7.05 7.39 -16.43
N TRP A 460 -7.78 6.52 -15.73
CA TRP A 460 -7.23 5.31 -15.10
C TRP A 460 -8.07 4.10 -15.51
N GLY A 461 -7.54 2.88 -15.39
CA GLY A 461 -8.35 1.69 -15.62
C GLY A 461 -8.36 0.64 -14.52
N SER A 462 -9.36 -0.23 -14.59
CA SER A 462 -9.52 -1.43 -13.77
C SER A 462 -9.64 -2.67 -14.65
N GLY A 463 -8.92 -3.74 -14.29
CA GLY A 463 -8.89 -4.99 -15.05
C GLY A 463 -9.22 -6.20 -14.18
N ILE A 464 -9.44 -7.34 -14.83
CA ILE A 464 -9.61 -8.63 -14.14
C ILE A 464 -8.31 -9.41 -14.28
N LEU A 465 -7.73 -9.81 -13.15
CA LEU A 465 -6.68 -10.82 -13.15
C LEU A 465 -7.36 -12.19 -13.14
N THR A 466 -7.18 -12.96 -14.21
CA THR A 466 -7.62 -14.35 -14.24
C THR A 466 -6.44 -15.23 -13.87
N GLY A 467 -6.66 -16.24 -13.03
CA GLY A 467 -5.64 -17.24 -12.71
C GLY A 467 -5.04 -17.90 -13.96
N SER A 468 -3.95 -18.65 -13.77
CA SER A 468 -3.23 -19.37 -14.83
C SER A 468 -4.19 -20.01 -15.81
N VAL A 469 -4.02 -19.72 -17.11
CA VAL A 469 -4.86 -20.22 -18.21
C VAL A 469 -5.10 -21.70 -17.98
N PRO A 470 -6.36 -22.15 -17.80
CA PRO A 470 -6.63 -23.57 -17.67
C PRO A 470 -6.12 -24.23 -18.94
N ILE A 471 -5.17 -25.16 -18.80
CA ILE A 471 -4.88 -26.14 -19.83
C ILE A 471 -6.15 -26.97 -19.96
N LEU A 472 -7.09 -26.49 -20.78
CA LEU A 472 -8.21 -27.29 -21.25
C LEU A 472 -7.58 -28.31 -22.19
N ASP A 473 -7.34 -29.50 -21.66
CA ASP A 473 -7.12 -30.73 -22.42
C ASP A 473 -8.41 -31.15 -23.16
#